data_AF-A0A963L607-F1
#
_entry.id   AF-A0A963L607-F1
#
_cell.length_a   1.000
_cell.length_b   1.000
_cell.length_c   1.000
_cell.angle_alpha   90.00
_cell.angle_beta   90.00
_cell.angle_gamma   90.00
#
_symmetry.space_group_name_H-M   'P 1'
#
loop_
_entity.id
_entity.type
_entity.pdbx_description
1 polymer ?
#
loop_
_entity_poly.entity_id
_entity_poly.type
_entity_poly.pdbx_seq_one_letter_code
_entity_poly.pdbx_strand_id
1 'polypeptide(L)'
;MRTLCHLAVGTALAFGLNAGAQAAEPPVDVVASGLAHPWAVAFIDQGRFLVTERPGRMRVIGPDGRVGPPLAGVPPVDAVGQGGLLDVVTDSDFAHNRTVHFCFAERGTGGNSTAMASARLSVDATRLENVKVIFRQKPKVASRAHFGCRIAEA
;
A
#
# COMPACT_ATOMS: atom_id res chain seq x y z
N MET A 1 28.00 -54.29 63.16
CA MET A 1 27.99 -54.46 61.70
C MET A 1 27.05 -53.41 61.11
N ARG A 2 27.59 -52.42 60.40
CA ARG A 2 26.82 -51.33 59.75
C ARG A 2 26.50 -51.77 58.32
N THR A 3 25.23 -51.98 58.01
CA THR A 3 24.76 -52.30 56.66
C THR A 3 24.62 -51.01 55.86
N LEU A 4 25.43 -50.83 54.83
CA LEU A 4 25.31 -49.71 53.87
C LEU A 4 24.09 -49.94 52.96
N CYS A 5 23.23 -48.92 52.89
CA CYS A 5 22.14 -48.84 51.91
C CYS A 5 22.66 -48.10 50.67
N HIS A 6 22.75 -48.77 49.52
CA HIS A 6 23.14 -48.13 48.26
C HIS A 6 21.89 -47.54 47.58
N LEU A 7 21.85 -46.21 47.47
CA LEU A 7 20.87 -45.49 46.65
C LEU A 7 21.28 -45.61 45.17
N ALA A 8 20.45 -46.24 44.33
CA ALA A 8 20.60 -46.18 42.88
C ALA A 8 19.90 -44.92 42.36
N VAL A 9 20.66 -43.96 41.84
CA VAL A 9 20.13 -42.79 41.12
C VAL A 9 19.91 -43.21 39.67
N GLY A 10 18.64 -43.38 39.28
CA GLY A 10 18.25 -43.60 37.88
C GLY A 10 18.11 -42.26 37.15
N THR A 11 19.00 -42.00 36.18
CA THR A 11 18.90 -40.82 35.30
C THR A 11 17.80 -41.06 34.27
N ALA A 12 16.66 -40.38 34.39
CA ALA A 12 15.64 -40.36 33.35
C ALA A 12 16.08 -39.42 32.21
N LEU A 13 16.32 -39.95 31.01
CA LEU A 13 16.44 -39.13 29.81
C LEU A 13 15.04 -38.63 29.42
N ALA A 14 14.77 -37.35 29.65
CA ALA A 14 13.61 -36.68 29.07
C ALA A 14 13.85 -36.44 27.57
N PHE A 15 13.19 -37.22 26.72
CA PHE A 15 13.06 -36.88 25.30
C PHE A 15 12.13 -35.66 25.18
N GLY A 16 12.72 -34.49 24.94
CA GLY A 16 11.97 -33.29 24.59
C GLY A 16 11.28 -33.49 23.25
N LEU A 17 9.96 -33.65 23.26
CA LEU A 17 9.14 -33.54 22.06
C LEU A 17 9.24 -32.10 21.56
N ASN A 18 10.05 -31.89 20.53
CA ASN A 18 10.07 -30.65 19.78
C ASN A 18 8.85 -30.65 18.86
N ALA A 19 7.68 -30.31 19.41
CA ALA A 19 6.50 -29.98 18.62
C ALA A 19 6.73 -28.61 17.98
N GLY A 20 7.46 -28.59 16.85
CA GLY A 20 7.54 -27.42 16.01
C GLY A 20 6.12 -27.04 15.58
N ALA A 21 5.64 -25.89 16.05
CA ALA A 21 4.38 -25.33 15.55
C ALA A 21 4.55 -25.05 14.06
N GLN A 22 4.02 -25.93 13.23
CA GLN A 22 3.96 -25.73 11.79
C GLN A 22 2.80 -24.74 11.55
N ALA A 23 3.14 -23.46 11.40
CA ALA A 23 2.13 -22.45 11.11
C ALA A 23 1.42 -22.83 9.81
N ALA A 24 0.11 -23.08 9.88
CA ALA A 24 -0.71 -23.24 8.69
C ALA A 24 -0.65 -21.92 7.89
N GLU A 25 -0.40 -22.01 6.59
CA GLU A 25 -0.45 -20.83 5.74
C GLU A 25 -1.87 -20.25 5.74
N PRO A 26 -2.00 -18.92 5.88
CA PRO A 26 -3.32 -18.28 5.83
C PRO A 26 -3.91 -18.49 4.42
N PRO A 27 -5.23 -18.71 4.30
CA PRO A 27 -5.88 -18.77 2.99
C PRO A 27 -5.68 -17.44 2.25
N VAL A 28 -5.38 -17.52 0.96
CA VAL A 28 -5.16 -16.36 0.09
C VAL A 28 -6.18 -16.40 -1.04
N ASP A 29 -6.92 -15.30 -1.20
CA ASP A 29 -7.86 -15.10 -2.30
C ASP A 29 -7.40 -13.96 -3.22
N VAL A 30 -7.45 -14.20 -4.53
CA VAL A 30 -7.15 -13.17 -5.53
C VAL A 30 -8.38 -12.28 -5.70
N VAL A 31 -8.30 -11.06 -5.16
CA VAL A 31 -9.39 -10.06 -5.24
C VAL A 31 -9.47 -9.41 -6.63
N ALA A 32 -8.33 -9.06 -7.22
CA ALA A 32 -8.26 -8.44 -8.54
C ALA A 32 -6.96 -8.84 -9.26
N SER A 33 -6.99 -8.86 -10.58
CA SER A 33 -5.84 -9.19 -11.43
C SER A 33 -5.73 -8.22 -12.62
N GLY A 34 -4.61 -8.28 -13.36
CA GLY A 34 -4.38 -7.41 -14.53
C GLY A 34 -3.94 -5.97 -14.21
N LEU A 35 -3.57 -5.70 -12.96
CA LEU A 35 -2.99 -4.42 -12.54
C LEU A 35 -1.51 -4.33 -12.95
N ALA A 36 -1.06 -3.15 -13.37
CA ALA A 36 0.32 -2.89 -13.73
C ALA A 36 1.06 -2.20 -12.57
N HIS A 37 1.87 -2.97 -11.85
CA HIS A 37 2.64 -2.46 -10.70
C HIS A 37 1.75 -1.68 -9.70
N PRO A 38 0.72 -2.33 -9.10
CA PRO A 38 -0.11 -1.68 -8.09
C PRO A 38 0.76 -1.25 -6.89
N TRP A 39 0.45 -0.11 -6.30
CA TRP A 39 1.24 0.50 -5.22
C TRP A 39 0.45 0.63 -3.92
N ALA A 40 -0.71 1.28 -3.95
CA ALA A 40 -1.54 1.50 -2.77
C ALA A 40 -3.02 1.25 -3.04
N VAL A 41 -3.78 1.06 -1.95
CA VAL A 41 -5.21 0.79 -1.94
C VAL A 41 -5.89 1.76 -0.97
N ALA A 42 -7.03 2.34 -1.37
CA ALA A 42 -7.90 3.13 -0.50
C ALA A 42 -9.37 2.76 -0.71
N PHE A 43 -10.09 2.39 0.34
CA PHE A 43 -11.50 2.02 0.26
C PHE A 43 -12.38 3.26 0.10
N ILE A 44 -13.38 3.20 -0.79
CA ILE A 44 -14.25 4.36 -1.10
C ILE A 44 -15.72 4.14 -0.72
N ASP A 45 -16.23 2.91 -0.85
CA ASP A 45 -17.58 2.53 -0.39
C ASP A 45 -17.72 1.00 -0.32
N GLN A 46 -18.96 0.49 -0.33
CA GLN A 46 -19.32 -0.93 -0.15
C GLN A 46 -18.64 -1.83 -1.20
N GLY A 47 -17.44 -2.31 -0.84
CA GLY A 47 -16.63 -3.24 -1.62
C GLY A 47 -15.82 -2.60 -2.75
N ARG A 48 -15.94 -1.29 -3.00
CA ARG A 48 -15.08 -0.60 -3.98
C ARG A 48 -13.87 0.03 -3.33
N PHE A 49 -12.77 0.02 -4.07
CA PHE A 49 -11.52 0.65 -3.65
C PHE A 49 -10.75 1.23 -4.83
N LEU A 50 -9.98 2.27 -4.55
CA LEU A 50 -9.01 2.84 -5.45
C LEU A 50 -7.72 2.02 -5.38
N VAL A 51 -7.07 1.84 -6.53
CA VAL A 51 -5.71 1.31 -6.64
C VAL A 51 -4.87 2.30 -7.43
N THR A 52 -3.73 2.70 -6.88
CA THR A 52 -2.71 3.42 -7.65
C THR A 52 -1.80 2.40 -8.35
N GLU A 53 -1.48 2.69 -9.61
CA GLU A 53 -0.54 1.92 -10.42
C GLU A 53 0.67 2.81 -10.70
N ARG A 54 1.88 2.32 -10.39
CA ARG A 54 3.14 3.06 -10.50
C ARG A 54 3.30 3.82 -11.84
N PRO A 55 2.88 3.30 -13.00
CA PRO A 55 2.97 4.01 -14.28
C PRO A 55 2.14 5.31 -14.40
N GLY A 56 1.41 5.72 -13.36
CA GLY A 56 0.67 6.98 -13.35
C GLY A 56 -0.84 6.83 -13.54
N ARG A 57 -1.42 5.68 -13.17
CA ARG A 57 -2.86 5.41 -13.32
C ARG A 57 -3.49 5.16 -11.96
N MET A 58 -4.67 5.72 -11.74
CA MET A 58 -5.52 5.35 -10.62
C MET A 58 -6.72 4.57 -11.16
N ARG A 59 -7.06 3.44 -10.56
CA ARG A 59 -8.14 2.54 -10.99
C ARG A 59 -9.17 2.42 -9.87
N VAL A 60 -10.44 2.28 -10.23
CA VAL A 60 -11.48 1.82 -9.30
C VAL A 60 -11.66 0.32 -9.50
N ILE A 61 -11.62 -0.43 -8.40
CA ILE A 61 -11.93 -1.86 -8.37
C ILE A 61 -13.34 -2.03 -7.83
N GLY A 62 -14.16 -2.78 -8.54
CA GLY A 62 -15.52 -3.13 -8.13
C GLY A 62 -15.54 -4.19 -7.02
N PRO A 63 -16.70 -4.39 -6.36
CA PRO A 63 -16.87 -5.41 -5.33
C PRO A 63 -16.67 -6.83 -5.85
N ASP A 64 -16.74 -7.04 -7.17
CA ASP A 64 -16.48 -8.30 -7.85
C ASP A 64 -15.05 -8.42 -8.40
N GLY A 65 -14.15 -7.51 -8.00
CA GLY A 65 -12.76 -7.50 -8.46
C GLY A 65 -12.55 -6.89 -9.85
N ARG A 66 -13.61 -6.42 -10.54
CA ARG A 66 -13.47 -5.83 -11.88
C ARG A 66 -12.65 -4.54 -11.82
N VAL A 67 -11.58 -4.50 -12.61
CA VAL A 67 -10.72 -3.31 -12.77
C VAL A 67 -11.37 -2.33 -13.77
N GLY A 68 -11.97 -1.25 -13.27
CA GLY A 68 -12.49 -0.15 -14.11
C GLY A 68 -11.36 0.60 -14.85
N PRO A 69 -11.62 1.45 -15.86
CA PRO A 69 -10.59 2.17 -16.62
C PRO A 69 -9.74 3.12 -15.74
N PRO A 70 -8.60 3.64 -16.24
CA PRO A 70 -7.87 4.70 -15.56
C PRO A 70 -8.73 5.94 -15.33
N LEU A 71 -8.71 6.47 -14.11
CA LEU A 71 -9.36 7.74 -13.80
C LEU A 71 -8.72 8.87 -14.61
N ALA A 72 -9.55 9.71 -15.21
CA ALA A 72 -9.07 10.97 -15.77
C ALA A 72 -8.66 11.95 -14.65
N GLY A 73 -7.82 12.94 -14.97
CA GLY A 73 -7.45 14.01 -14.03
C GLY A 73 -6.28 13.70 -13.10
N VAL A 74 -5.71 12.49 -13.13
CA VAL A 74 -4.41 12.22 -12.49
C VAL A 74 -3.34 13.11 -13.16
N PRO A 75 -2.53 13.88 -12.39
CA PRO A 75 -1.47 14.70 -12.94
C PRO A 75 -0.43 13.88 -13.72
N PRO A 76 0.39 14.51 -14.59
CA PRO A 76 1.54 13.85 -15.17
C PRO A 76 2.48 13.31 -14.09
N VAL A 77 2.83 12.03 -14.22
CA VAL A 77 3.67 11.29 -13.28
C VAL A 77 5.00 10.92 -13.94
N ASP A 78 6.11 11.16 -13.25
CA ASP A 78 7.44 10.72 -13.67
C ASP A 78 7.72 9.28 -13.25
N ALA A 79 7.17 8.33 -14.01
CA ALA A 79 7.28 6.91 -13.72
C ALA A 79 8.63 6.33 -14.18
N VAL A 80 9.72 6.69 -13.49
CA VAL A 80 11.08 6.19 -13.77
C VAL A 80 11.73 5.59 -12.53
N GLY A 81 12.28 4.37 -12.65
CA GLY A 81 12.90 3.68 -11.52
C GLY A 81 11.90 3.42 -10.41
N GLN A 82 12.13 3.99 -9.23
CA GLN A 82 11.20 3.93 -8.08
C GLN A 82 10.07 4.96 -8.16
N GLY A 83 10.16 5.93 -9.08
CA GLY A 83 9.16 6.98 -9.27
C GLY A 83 7.87 6.44 -9.87
N GLY A 84 6.76 7.11 -9.57
CA GLY A 84 5.45 6.73 -10.04
C GLY A 84 4.32 7.42 -9.28
N LEU A 85 3.09 6.94 -9.49
CA LEU A 85 1.96 7.22 -8.62
C LEU A 85 2.04 6.26 -7.45
N LEU A 86 2.15 6.80 -6.23
CA LEU A 86 2.53 6.05 -5.05
C LEU A 86 1.31 5.88 -4.14
N ASP A 87 1.34 6.44 -2.93
CA ASP A 87 0.27 6.25 -1.96
C ASP A 87 -1.02 7.01 -2.33
N VAL A 88 -2.14 6.49 -1.83
CA VAL A 88 -3.46 7.13 -1.87
C VAL A 88 -4.20 6.83 -0.57
N VAL A 89 -4.87 7.83 -0.02
CA VAL A 89 -5.83 7.69 1.09
C VAL A 89 -7.09 8.47 0.77
N THR A 90 -8.22 7.98 1.24
CA THR A 90 -9.46 8.76 1.33
C THR A 90 -9.40 9.64 2.57
N ASP A 91 -9.97 10.83 2.48
CA ASP A 91 -10.25 11.70 3.63
C ASP A 91 -11.21 11.00 4.61
N SER A 92 -11.09 11.28 5.90
CA SER A 92 -11.95 10.71 6.95
C SER A 92 -13.44 11.02 6.73
N ASP A 93 -13.76 12.13 6.05
CA ASP A 93 -15.11 12.54 5.67
C ASP A 93 -15.44 12.22 4.19
N PHE A 94 -14.76 11.23 3.59
CA PHE A 94 -14.93 10.86 2.18
C PHE A 94 -16.38 10.59 1.78
N ALA A 95 -17.19 10.03 2.69
CA ALA A 95 -18.61 9.77 2.44
C ALA A 95 -19.40 11.02 2.03
N HIS A 96 -18.99 12.19 2.51
CA HIS A 96 -19.65 13.47 2.22
C HIS A 96 -18.86 14.30 1.21
N ASN A 97 -17.52 14.36 1.34
CA ASN A 97 -16.70 15.27 0.53
C ASN A 97 -16.06 14.61 -0.71
N ARG A 98 -15.94 13.28 -0.72
CA ARG A 98 -15.26 12.47 -1.74
C ARG A 98 -13.80 12.86 -2.00
N THR A 99 -13.12 13.41 -1.00
CA THR A 99 -11.74 13.90 -1.09
C THR A 99 -10.76 12.75 -0.98
N VAL A 100 -9.80 12.71 -1.90
CA VAL A 100 -8.66 11.80 -1.86
C VAL A 100 -7.36 12.58 -1.80
N HIS A 101 -6.40 12.03 -1.10
CA HIS A 101 -5.03 12.51 -1.07
C HIS A 101 -4.13 11.45 -1.69
N PHE A 102 -3.23 11.87 -2.56
CA PHE A 102 -2.28 10.97 -3.17
C PHE A 102 -0.95 11.66 -3.41
N CYS A 103 0.10 10.87 -3.53
CA CYS A 103 1.43 11.36 -3.80
C CYS A 103 2.04 10.69 -5.02
N PHE A 104 2.92 11.42 -5.70
CA PHE A 104 3.48 11.01 -6.97
C PHE A 104 4.84 11.65 -7.21
N ALA A 105 5.63 11.03 -8.08
CA ALA A 105 6.84 11.63 -8.61
C ALA A 105 6.48 12.73 -9.64
N GLU A 106 6.79 13.98 -9.31
CA GLU A 106 6.51 15.15 -10.13
C GLU A 106 7.80 15.67 -10.77
N ARG A 107 7.82 15.72 -12.11
CA ARG A 107 8.89 16.36 -12.89
C ARG A 107 8.90 17.88 -12.70
N GLY A 108 10.07 18.47 -12.81
CA GLY A 108 10.27 19.90 -12.93
C GLY A 108 11.65 20.24 -13.46
N THR A 109 11.99 21.52 -13.45
CA THR A 109 13.34 21.97 -13.83
C THR A 109 14.39 21.33 -12.93
N GLY A 110 15.41 20.70 -13.53
CA GLY A 110 16.51 20.07 -12.81
C GLY A 110 16.28 18.63 -12.35
N GLY A 111 15.09 18.05 -12.58
CA GLY A 111 14.81 16.64 -12.28
C GLY A 111 13.39 16.38 -11.79
N ASN A 112 13.26 15.61 -10.72
CA ASN A 112 11.97 15.23 -10.15
C ASN A 112 12.01 15.29 -8.63
N SER A 113 10.83 15.19 -8.01
CA SER A 113 10.67 14.99 -6.58
C SER A 113 9.27 14.50 -6.24
N THR A 114 9.07 14.09 -5.00
CA THR A 114 7.76 13.76 -4.47
C THR A 114 6.89 15.00 -4.33
N ALA A 115 5.65 14.89 -4.82
CA ALA A 115 4.59 15.85 -4.60
C ALA A 115 3.38 15.12 -3.99
N MET A 116 2.53 15.88 -3.29
CA MET A 116 1.25 15.40 -2.77
C MET A 116 0.14 16.28 -3.30
N ALA A 117 -0.96 15.68 -3.71
CA ALA A 117 -2.16 16.36 -4.19
C ALA A 117 -3.39 15.95 -3.38
N SER A 118 -4.34 16.88 -3.32
CA SER A 118 -5.73 16.65 -2.92
C SER A 118 -6.61 16.76 -4.16
N ALA A 119 -7.62 15.92 -4.27
CA ALA A 119 -8.61 15.97 -5.34
C ALA A 119 -9.95 15.43 -4.85
N ARG A 120 -11.04 15.75 -5.54
CA ARG A 120 -12.34 15.12 -5.33
C ARG A 120 -12.56 14.01 -6.34
N LEU A 121 -12.94 12.81 -5.91
CA LEU A 121 -13.39 11.75 -6.81
C LEU A 121 -14.79 12.09 -7.32
N SER A 122 -14.99 12.10 -8.65
CA SER A 122 -16.30 12.34 -9.25
C SER A 122 -17.34 11.31 -8.78
N VAL A 123 -18.62 11.68 -8.81
CA VAL A 123 -19.71 10.82 -8.30
C VAL A 123 -19.78 9.48 -9.03
N ASP A 124 -19.58 9.49 -10.34
CA ASP A 124 -19.52 8.31 -11.21
C ASP A 124 -18.19 7.54 -11.11
N ALA A 125 -17.23 8.04 -10.32
CA ALA A 125 -15.90 7.49 -10.11
C ALA A 125 -15.11 7.25 -11.42
N THR A 126 -15.21 8.19 -12.35
CA THR A 126 -14.47 8.17 -13.63
C THR A 126 -13.31 9.16 -13.69
N ARG A 127 -13.25 10.13 -12.77
CA ARG A 127 -12.20 11.16 -12.76
C ARG A 127 -11.92 11.77 -11.39
N LEU A 128 -10.73 12.35 -11.28
CA LEU A 128 -10.35 13.29 -10.22
C LEU A 128 -10.67 14.72 -10.66
N GLU A 129 -11.35 15.45 -9.77
CA GLU A 129 -11.77 16.83 -9.94
C GLU A 129 -11.00 17.74 -8.98
N ASN A 130 -10.85 19.01 -9.33
CA ASN A 130 -10.24 20.03 -8.48
C ASN A 130 -8.86 19.62 -7.93
N VAL A 131 -8.07 18.94 -8.75
CA VAL A 131 -6.76 18.42 -8.35
C VAL A 131 -5.83 19.60 -8.00
N LYS A 132 -5.39 19.63 -6.74
CA LYS A 132 -4.50 20.65 -6.20
C LYS A 132 -3.28 20.00 -5.59
N VAL A 133 -2.09 20.33 -6.08
CA VAL A 133 -0.84 19.92 -5.43
C VAL A 133 -0.65 20.77 -4.17
N ILE A 134 -0.68 20.11 -3.02
CA ILE A 134 -0.62 20.72 -1.67
C ILE A 134 0.78 20.67 -1.06
N PHE A 135 1.66 19.80 -1.56
CA PHE A 135 3.05 19.75 -1.15
C PHE A 135 3.97 19.40 -2.32
N ARG A 136 5.18 19.97 -2.32
CA ARG A 136 6.27 19.63 -3.24
C ARG A 136 7.58 19.63 -2.48
N GLN A 137 8.30 18.51 -2.53
CA GLN A 137 9.69 18.49 -2.08
C GLN A 137 10.52 19.38 -3.02
N LYS A 138 11.34 20.26 -2.43
CA LYS A 138 12.30 21.12 -3.12
C LYS A 138 13.70 20.95 -2.49
N PRO A 139 14.78 21.08 -3.27
CA PRO A 139 14.81 21.26 -4.73
C PRO A 139 14.39 19.98 -5.47
N LYS A 140 14.09 20.09 -6.77
CA LYS A 140 14.04 18.90 -7.65
C LYS A 140 15.45 18.31 -7.77
N VAL A 141 15.54 17.00 -7.92
CA VAL A 141 16.80 16.27 -8.04
C VAL A 141 16.74 15.38 -9.27
N ALA A 142 17.83 15.33 -10.05
CA ALA A 142 17.95 14.39 -11.16
C ALA A 142 18.20 12.97 -10.61
N SER A 143 17.12 12.29 -10.20
CA SER A 143 17.16 10.96 -9.57
C SER A 143 16.14 10.01 -10.19
N ARG A 144 16.37 8.70 -9.99
CA ARG A 144 15.41 7.62 -10.29
C ARG A 144 15.03 6.84 -9.01
N ALA A 145 15.43 7.32 -7.84
CA ALA A 145 15.30 6.66 -6.55
C ALA A 145 14.89 7.66 -5.44
N HIS A 146 14.48 7.11 -4.29
CA HIS A 146 14.19 7.84 -3.04
C HIS A 146 12.99 8.80 -3.08
N PHE A 147 11.90 8.40 -3.77
CA PHE A 147 10.64 9.16 -3.75
C PHE A 147 9.79 8.92 -2.49
N GLY A 148 9.99 7.77 -1.81
CA GLY A 148 9.37 7.38 -0.53
C GLY A 148 8.10 8.14 -0.14
N CYS A 149 6.93 7.51 -0.26
CA CYS A 149 5.68 8.12 0.18
C CYS A 149 4.78 7.12 0.90
N ARG A 150 4.33 7.52 2.10
CA ARG A 150 3.23 6.95 2.85
C ARG A 150 2.44 8.10 3.46
N ILE A 151 1.12 8.07 3.32
CA ILE A 151 0.20 9.05 3.91
C ILE A 151 -0.51 8.36 5.07
N ALA A 152 -0.57 9.03 6.21
CA ALA A 152 -1.40 8.66 7.33
C ALA A 152 -2.25 9.87 7.69
N GLU A 153 -3.56 9.67 7.79
CA GLU A 153 -4.48 10.63 8.37
C GLU A 153 -4.50 10.42 9.89
N ALA A 154 -4.59 11.50 10.65
CA ALA A 154 -4.51 11.52 12.10
C ALA A 154 -5.88 11.63 12.75
#